data_AF-A0A151R0K5-F1
#
_entry.id   AF-A0A151R0K5-F1
#
_cell.length_a   1.000
_cell.length_b   1.000
_cell.length_c   1.000
_cell.angle_alpha   90.00
_cell.angle_beta   90.00
_cell.angle_gamma   90.00
#
_symmetry.space_group_name_H-M   'P 1'
#
loop_
_entity.id
_entity.type
_entity.pdbx_description
1 polymer ?
#
loop_
_entity_poly.entity_id
_entity_poly.type
_entity_poly.pdbx_seq_one_letter_code
_entity_poly.pdbx_strand_id
1 'polypeptide(L)'
;MRQFVCNRQGLRNKKHFKRVDRKRDHRRITRVECQARLRVHYNLKKSIWTVTCFEVAHNHELTPSRYVHLFPAYRGLTDADKAQVDSLHSYGTKTCHIMGYMVAQKGGHASVGFTKKDLYNYFDSQMRGEIKDGDVAAALSYLRGKADNDPMLYAKFATNSDGRLKQIFWADGCSRSDFLCFGDVLAFDTTYRKNKYNYPLVIFSGCNHHSQTVIFGCALVSDETIDTYKWVLNSFLEAMGNKHPKTVVTDGNGAMREAIKHVFPDTCHRLCAWHLHKNACENVKSSAFLMDFKKAIYSDFTREEFEDFWMNMVEKHGLVGNKWVSKTYENRSSWATAYFRDIFFGV
;
A
#
# COMPACT_ATOMS: atom_id res chain seq x y z
N MET A 1 43.73 15.52 -22.01
CA MET A 1 44.14 16.24 -20.77
C MET A 1 43.08 16.00 -19.71
N ARG A 2 43.44 15.59 -18.49
CA ARG A 2 42.50 15.31 -17.40
C ARG A 2 42.86 16.18 -16.18
N GLN A 3 41.86 16.80 -15.56
CA GLN A 3 42.05 17.63 -14.37
C GLN A 3 41.22 17.06 -13.21
N PHE A 4 41.88 16.82 -12.09
CA PHE A 4 41.28 16.47 -10.82
C PHE A 4 41.27 17.71 -9.94
N VAL A 5 40.19 17.90 -9.19
CA VAL A 5 39.94 19.11 -8.39
C VAL A 5 39.37 18.70 -7.05
N CYS A 6 39.54 19.55 -6.04
CA CYS A 6 38.87 19.36 -4.76
C CYS A 6 37.34 19.24 -4.93
N ASN A 7 36.70 18.37 -4.14
CA ASN A 7 35.24 18.27 -4.07
C ASN A 7 34.55 19.56 -3.59
N ARG A 8 35.29 20.49 -2.99
CA ARG A 8 34.85 21.83 -2.59
C ARG A 8 35.24 22.95 -3.57
N GLN A 9 35.78 22.63 -4.75
CA GLN A 9 36.16 23.61 -5.78
C GLN A 9 34.96 24.40 -6.30
N GLY A 10 35.15 25.68 -6.59
CA GLY A 10 34.17 26.59 -7.21
C GLY A 10 33.11 27.12 -6.24
N LEU A 11 32.10 27.81 -6.81
CA LEU A 11 30.94 28.33 -6.08
C LEU A 11 29.68 27.54 -6.44
N ARG A 12 28.73 27.50 -5.50
CA ARG A 12 27.37 27.04 -5.80
C ARG A 12 26.74 27.99 -6.82
N ASN A 13 26.19 27.44 -7.89
CA ASN A 13 25.52 28.23 -8.92
C ASN A 13 24.31 29.02 -8.35
N LYS A 14 24.20 30.31 -8.71
CA LYS A 14 23.16 31.26 -8.27
C LYS A 14 21.73 30.71 -8.44
N LYS A 15 21.48 29.88 -9.47
CA LYS A 15 20.17 29.24 -9.71
C LYS A 15 19.68 28.35 -8.57
N HIS A 16 20.59 27.85 -7.71
CA HIS A 16 20.22 27.02 -6.56
C HIS A 16 19.91 27.83 -5.29
N PHE A 17 20.06 29.15 -5.32
CA PHE A 17 19.66 30.04 -4.23
C PHE A 17 18.25 30.60 -4.44
N LYS A 18 17.81 30.77 -5.69
CA LYS A 18 16.55 31.44 -6.05
C LYS A 18 15.49 30.49 -6.65
N ARG A 19 15.25 29.33 -6.02
CA ARG A 19 14.18 28.42 -6.45
C ARG A 19 12.89 28.69 -5.68
N VAL A 20 11.90 29.26 -6.37
CA VAL A 20 10.60 29.65 -5.80
C VAL A 20 9.68 28.43 -5.57
N ASP A 21 9.89 27.36 -6.33
CA ASP A 21 9.12 26.09 -6.32
C ASP A 21 9.63 25.05 -5.31
N ARG A 22 10.42 25.48 -4.34
CA ARG A 22 11.21 24.58 -3.50
C ARG A 22 10.39 23.99 -2.35
N LYS A 23 10.31 22.65 -2.29
CA LYS A 23 9.63 21.89 -1.21
C LYS A 23 10.53 21.46 -0.03
N ARG A 24 11.85 21.70 -0.07
CA ARG A 24 12.82 21.27 0.97
C ARG A 24 13.93 22.30 1.18
N ASP A 25 14.50 22.36 2.38
CA ASP A 25 15.56 23.30 2.76
C ASP A 25 16.81 23.27 1.88
N HIS A 26 17.59 24.36 1.95
CA HIS A 26 18.90 24.45 1.30
C HIS A 26 19.85 23.39 1.84
N ARG A 27 20.39 22.55 0.94
CA ARG A 27 21.57 21.74 1.25
C ARG A 27 22.69 22.66 1.74
N ARG A 28 23.46 22.24 2.75
CA ARG A 28 24.63 23.00 3.25
C ARG A 28 25.57 23.41 2.11
N ILE A 29 26.12 24.62 2.16
CA ILE A 29 27.10 25.08 1.17
C ILE A 29 28.40 24.34 1.44
N THR A 30 28.85 23.55 0.47
CA THR A 30 30.08 22.73 0.58
C THR A 30 31.20 23.22 -0.34
N ARG A 31 30.92 24.20 -1.19
CA ARG A 31 31.81 24.72 -2.24
C ARG A 31 32.40 26.04 -1.74
N VAL A 32 33.72 26.13 -1.65
CA VAL A 32 34.46 27.26 -1.03
C VAL A 32 35.57 27.78 -1.94
N GLU A 33 35.42 27.62 -3.25
CA GLU A 33 36.43 28.04 -4.24
C GLU A 33 37.84 27.47 -4.00
N CYS A 34 37.91 26.26 -3.44
CA CYS A 34 39.18 25.58 -3.24
C CYS A 34 39.93 25.42 -4.58
N GLN A 35 41.19 25.86 -4.63
CA GLN A 35 42.02 25.84 -5.83
C GLN A 35 42.85 24.56 -5.98
N ALA A 36 42.87 23.69 -4.97
CA ALA A 36 43.58 22.42 -5.01
C ALA A 36 43.18 21.59 -6.24
N ARG A 37 44.17 21.24 -7.06
CA ARG A 37 43.98 20.58 -8.35
C ARG A 37 45.22 19.85 -8.83
N LEU A 38 45.00 18.80 -9.60
CA LEU A 38 46.03 18.03 -10.31
C LEU A 38 45.66 17.97 -11.78
N ARG A 39 46.55 18.40 -12.68
CA ARG A 39 46.33 18.33 -14.13
C ARG A 39 47.35 17.40 -14.76
N VAL A 40 46.84 16.37 -15.42
CA VAL A 40 47.65 15.35 -16.09
C VAL A 40 47.41 15.41 -17.60
N HIS A 41 48.49 15.36 -18.36
CA HIS A 41 48.48 15.37 -19.82
C HIS A 41 49.24 14.15 -20.34
N TYR A 42 48.73 13.49 -21.39
CA TYR A 42 49.45 12.41 -22.04
C TYR A 42 50.27 12.98 -23.18
N ASN A 43 51.60 12.87 -23.09
CA ASN A 43 52.50 13.32 -24.13
C ASN A 43 52.63 12.23 -25.20
N LEU A 44 51.96 12.44 -26.34
CA LEU A 44 51.93 11.49 -27.47
C LEU A 44 53.32 11.21 -28.08
N LYS A 45 54.26 12.16 -28.02
CA LYS A 45 55.60 12.01 -28.62
C LYS A 45 56.53 11.16 -27.76
N LYS A 46 56.35 11.21 -26.45
CA LYS A 46 57.18 10.49 -25.47
C LYS A 46 56.47 9.28 -24.88
N SER A 47 55.20 9.06 -25.22
CA SER A 47 54.34 8.00 -24.66
C SER A 47 54.33 7.97 -23.11
N ILE A 48 54.36 9.14 -22.47
CA ILE A 48 54.36 9.28 -21.01
C ILE A 48 53.24 10.22 -20.54
N TRP A 49 52.74 9.98 -19.34
CA TRP A 49 51.87 10.91 -18.64
C TRP A 49 52.71 11.95 -17.90
N THR A 50 52.42 13.23 -18.11
CA THR A 50 53.07 14.34 -17.43
C THR A 50 52.08 15.09 -16.55
N VAL A 51 52.49 15.38 -15.31
CA VAL A 51 51.79 16.32 -14.44
C VAL A 51 52.16 17.73 -14.87
N THR A 52 51.16 18.51 -15.28
CA THR A 52 51.32 19.88 -15.81
C THR A 52 50.96 20.95 -14.80
N CYS A 53 50.22 20.58 -13.74
CA CYS A 53 49.87 21.47 -12.64
C CYS A 53 49.58 20.60 -11.42
N PHE A 54 50.14 20.97 -10.28
CA PHE A 54 49.85 20.35 -9.00
C PHE A 54 49.77 21.44 -7.93
N GLU A 55 48.54 21.75 -7.52
CA GLU A 55 48.22 22.70 -6.44
C GLU A 55 47.74 21.89 -5.25
N VAL A 56 48.51 21.91 -4.17
CA VAL A 56 48.30 21.06 -2.98
C VAL A 56 47.50 21.79 -1.90
N ALA A 57 47.56 23.13 -1.89
CA ALA A 57 47.00 23.91 -0.80
C ALA A 57 45.45 23.88 -0.81
N HIS A 58 44.89 23.52 0.35
CA HIS A 58 43.45 23.59 0.61
C HIS A 58 43.14 24.78 1.51
N ASN A 59 42.05 25.50 1.22
CA ASN A 59 41.53 26.60 2.03
C ASN A 59 40.46 26.15 3.03
N HIS A 60 40.45 24.87 3.39
CA HIS A 60 39.51 24.26 4.32
C HIS A 60 40.12 23.02 4.95
N GLU A 61 39.59 22.61 6.10
CA GLU A 61 39.97 21.35 6.74
C GLU A 61 39.65 20.15 5.84
N LEU A 62 40.58 19.19 5.84
CA LEU A 62 40.38 17.90 5.19
C LEU A 62 39.51 17.00 6.07
N THR A 63 38.76 16.11 5.43
CA THR A 63 37.93 15.17 6.18
C THR A 63 38.84 14.13 6.85
N PRO A 64 38.68 13.88 8.17
CA PRO A 64 39.39 12.80 8.83
C PRO A 64 39.17 11.45 8.14
N SER A 65 40.22 10.63 8.07
CA SER A 65 40.21 9.33 7.39
C SER A 65 39.06 8.43 7.85
N ARG A 66 38.71 8.48 9.13
CA ARG A 66 37.58 7.71 9.70
C ARG A 66 36.21 8.02 9.10
N TYR A 67 36.03 9.16 8.42
CA TYR A 67 34.75 9.54 7.79
C TYR A 67 34.78 9.45 6.26
N VAL A 68 35.90 9.04 5.65
CA VAL A 68 36.04 8.95 4.19
C VAL A 68 35.01 7.99 3.59
N HIS A 69 34.71 6.88 4.28
CA HIS A 69 33.69 5.90 3.88
C HIS A 69 32.26 6.47 3.78
N LEU A 70 31.99 7.65 4.34
CA LEU A 70 30.68 8.31 4.24
C LEU A 70 30.54 9.17 2.97
N PHE A 71 31.62 9.42 2.23
CA PHE A 71 31.54 10.21 1.01
C PHE A 71 30.85 9.44 -0.10
N PRO A 72 29.89 10.06 -0.83
CA PRO A 72 29.21 9.40 -1.94
C PRO A 72 30.13 8.77 -3.00
N ALA A 73 31.35 9.31 -3.19
CA ALA A 73 32.31 8.77 -4.16
C ALA A 73 32.97 7.45 -3.73
N TYR A 74 32.97 7.15 -2.43
CA TYR A 74 33.53 5.92 -1.86
C TYR A 74 32.43 5.00 -1.31
N ARG A 75 31.16 5.35 -1.52
CA ARG A 75 30.00 4.55 -1.10
C ARG A 75 29.42 3.80 -2.29
N GLY A 76 29.12 2.52 -2.10
CA GLY A 76 28.44 1.71 -3.09
C GLY A 76 28.35 0.26 -2.66
N LEU A 77 27.26 -0.39 -3.08
CA LEU A 77 27.13 -1.84 -2.93
C LEU A 77 27.96 -2.50 -4.04
N THR A 78 28.86 -3.40 -3.65
CA THR A 78 29.54 -4.29 -4.60
C THR A 78 28.55 -5.31 -5.18
N ASP A 79 28.90 -5.99 -6.27
CA ASP A 79 27.99 -7.01 -6.83
C ASP A 79 27.80 -8.20 -5.89
N ALA A 80 28.81 -8.53 -5.08
CA ALA A 80 28.68 -9.51 -4.00
C ALA A 80 27.70 -9.03 -2.92
N ASP A 81 27.77 -7.75 -2.52
CA ASP A 81 26.81 -7.17 -1.58
C ASP A 81 25.40 -7.24 -2.12
N LYS A 82 25.20 -6.87 -3.39
CA LYS A 82 23.89 -6.92 -4.07
C LYS A 82 23.29 -8.32 -4.02
N ALA A 83 24.04 -9.33 -4.49
CA ALA A 83 23.56 -10.71 -4.49
C ALA A 83 23.15 -11.20 -3.09
N GLN A 84 23.91 -10.84 -2.07
CA GLN A 84 23.64 -11.24 -0.70
C GLN A 84 22.43 -10.52 -0.11
N VAL A 85 22.32 -9.19 -0.29
CA VAL A 85 21.16 -8.45 0.21
C VAL A 85 19.88 -8.81 -0.54
N ASP A 86 19.98 -9.11 -1.84
CA ASP A 86 18.84 -9.57 -2.65
C ASP A 86 18.35 -10.95 -2.19
N SER A 87 19.26 -11.87 -1.86
CA SER A 87 18.91 -13.17 -1.28
C SER A 87 18.22 -13.03 0.08
N LEU A 88 18.77 -12.22 0.99
CA LEU A 88 18.14 -12.00 2.31
C LEU A 88 16.77 -11.32 2.18
N HIS A 89 16.64 -10.39 1.23
CA HIS A 89 15.41 -9.69 0.94
C HIS A 89 14.35 -10.61 0.31
N SER A 90 14.72 -11.57 -0.53
CA SER A 90 13.77 -12.53 -1.13
C SER A 90 13.15 -13.48 -0.11
N TYR A 91 13.84 -13.75 1.00
CA TYR A 91 13.28 -14.47 2.16
C TYR A 91 12.49 -13.57 3.13
N GLY A 92 12.19 -12.32 2.77
CA GLY A 92 11.35 -11.42 3.55
C GLY A 92 12.05 -10.72 4.71
N THR A 93 13.39 -10.75 4.77
CA THR A 93 14.14 -10.06 5.84
C THR A 93 14.01 -8.54 5.70
N LYS A 94 13.66 -7.86 6.80
CA LYS A 94 13.55 -6.38 6.82
C LYS A 94 14.89 -5.72 6.46
N THR A 95 14.86 -4.66 5.65
CA THR A 95 16.05 -3.92 5.20
C THR A 95 16.92 -3.40 6.36
N CYS A 96 16.31 -3.03 7.50
CA CYS A 96 17.05 -2.64 8.69
C CYS A 96 17.85 -3.81 9.30
N HIS A 97 17.30 -5.03 9.30
CA HIS A 97 17.99 -6.24 9.76
C HIS A 97 19.07 -6.68 8.76
N ILE A 98 18.80 -6.58 7.45
CA ILE A 98 19.80 -6.81 6.40
C ILE A 98 20.99 -5.87 6.62
N MET A 99 20.73 -4.57 6.85
CA MET A 99 21.80 -3.61 7.14
C MET A 99 22.60 -4.01 8.38
N GLY A 100 21.94 -4.39 9.48
CA GLY A 100 22.59 -4.85 10.70
C GLY A 100 23.49 -6.08 10.47
N TYR A 101 22.98 -7.05 9.69
CA TYR A 101 23.73 -8.24 9.31
C TYR A 101 24.98 -7.91 8.48
N MET A 102 24.84 -7.05 7.44
CA MET A 102 25.97 -6.64 6.60
C MET A 102 27.05 -5.90 7.41
N VAL A 103 26.63 -5.06 8.37
CA VAL A 103 27.54 -4.36 9.29
C VAL A 103 28.28 -5.33 10.19
N ALA A 104 27.57 -6.29 10.78
CA ALA A 104 28.18 -7.31 11.63
C ALA A 104 29.20 -8.17 10.86
N GLN A 105 28.81 -8.64 9.67
CA GLN A 105 29.67 -9.48 8.82
C GLN A 105 30.95 -8.76 8.38
N LYS A 106 30.84 -7.47 8.04
CA LYS A 106 31.99 -6.68 7.56
C LYS A 106 32.78 -5.98 8.67
N GLY A 107 32.46 -6.22 9.95
CA GLY A 107 33.23 -5.68 11.06
C GLY A 107 32.98 -4.19 11.35
N GLY A 108 31.78 -3.69 11.05
CA GLY A 108 31.31 -2.37 11.47
C GLY A 108 30.94 -1.41 10.33
N HIS A 109 30.38 -0.26 10.72
CA HIS A 109 29.86 0.73 9.78
C HIS A 109 30.93 1.37 8.88
N ALA A 110 32.17 1.46 9.33
CA ALA A 110 33.26 2.00 8.52
C ALA A 110 33.68 1.05 7.39
N SER A 111 33.49 -0.25 7.60
CA SER A 111 33.96 -1.32 6.72
C SER A 111 32.90 -1.79 5.71
N VAL A 112 31.62 -1.56 6.00
CA VAL A 112 30.52 -2.06 5.15
C VAL A 112 30.48 -1.41 3.76
N GLY A 113 30.95 -0.16 3.64
CA GLY A 113 31.09 0.56 2.36
C GLY A 113 29.81 1.23 1.83
N PHE A 114 28.69 1.14 2.55
CA PHE A 114 27.44 1.81 2.21
C PHE A 114 26.61 2.13 3.45
N THR A 115 25.63 3.02 3.34
CA THR A 115 24.75 3.39 4.46
C THR A 115 23.41 2.68 4.33
N LYS A 116 22.63 2.68 5.43
CA LYS A 116 21.22 2.25 5.41
C LYS A 116 20.49 2.89 4.23
N LYS A 117 20.61 4.21 4.06
CA LYS A 117 19.95 4.93 2.95
C LYS A 117 20.34 4.42 1.56
N ASP A 118 21.59 4.05 1.35
CA ASP A 118 22.04 3.52 0.05
C ASP A 118 21.41 2.16 -0.25
N LEU A 119 21.25 1.32 0.77
CA LEU A 119 20.54 0.04 0.68
C LEU A 119 19.05 0.22 0.34
N TYR A 120 18.36 1.19 0.96
CA TYR A 120 16.96 1.51 0.58
C TYR A 120 16.90 2.03 -0.87
N ASN A 121 17.81 2.93 -1.27
CA ASN A 121 17.84 3.45 -2.63
C ASN A 121 18.11 2.34 -3.67
N TYR A 122 18.92 1.33 -3.32
CA TYR A 122 19.18 0.19 -4.17
C TYR A 122 17.91 -0.63 -4.41
N PHE A 123 17.22 -1.08 -3.36
CA PHE A 123 15.97 -1.83 -3.50
C PHE A 123 14.88 -1.01 -4.20
N ASP A 124 14.79 0.28 -3.92
CA ASP A 124 13.90 1.22 -4.58
C ASP A 124 14.23 1.38 -6.09
N SER A 125 15.51 1.30 -6.47
CA SER A 125 15.92 1.29 -7.89
C SER A 125 15.61 -0.02 -8.60
N GLN A 126 15.77 -1.17 -7.93
CA GLN A 126 15.38 -2.48 -8.46
C GLN A 126 13.87 -2.52 -8.72
N MET A 127 13.06 -2.07 -7.76
CA MET A 127 11.60 -1.99 -7.94
C MET A 127 11.18 -1.07 -9.09
N ARG A 128 11.85 0.07 -9.28
CA ARG A 128 11.60 0.95 -10.44
C ARG A 128 11.94 0.29 -11.77
N GLY A 129 12.89 -0.66 -11.79
CA GLY A 129 13.24 -1.42 -12.98
C GLY A 129 12.21 -2.50 -13.31
N GLU A 130 11.67 -3.16 -12.28
CA GLU A 130 10.63 -4.18 -12.42
C GLU A 130 9.25 -3.58 -12.71
N ILE A 131 8.95 -2.40 -12.17
CA ILE A 131 7.65 -1.75 -12.27
C ILE A 131 7.77 -0.45 -13.08
N LYS A 132 7.34 -0.50 -14.33
CA LYS A 132 7.46 0.61 -15.31
C LYS A 132 6.70 1.90 -14.93
N ASP A 133 5.81 1.85 -13.93
CA ASP A 133 5.05 3.01 -13.42
C ASP A 133 5.73 3.60 -12.16
N GLY A 134 6.32 4.78 -12.28
CA GLY A 134 7.06 5.45 -11.20
C GLY A 134 6.24 5.72 -9.92
N ASP A 135 4.92 5.87 -10.04
CA ASP A 135 4.02 6.09 -8.91
C ASP A 135 3.82 4.81 -8.07
N VAL A 136 3.82 3.63 -8.70
CA VAL A 136 3.77 2.36 -7.98
C VAL A 136 5.05 2.14 -7.19
N ALA A 137 6.21 2.39 -7.80
CA ALA A 137 7.48 2.27 -7.11
C ALA A 137 7.55 3.20 -5.90
N ALA A 138 7.05 4.43 -6.03
CA ALA A 138 6.95 5.38 -4.91
C ALA A 138 6.02 4.87 -3.79
N ALA A 139 4.86 4.29 -4.14
CA ALA A 139 3.93 3.72 -3.17
C ALA A 139 4.53 2.51 -2.41
N LEU A 140 5.19 1.60 -3.12
CA LEU A 140 5.85 0.44 -2.51
C LEU A 140 7.04 0.84 -1.65
N SER A 141 7.84 1.82 -2.10
CA SER A 141 8.93 2.42 -1.32
C SER A 141 8.40 3.10 -0.05
N TYR A 142 7.26 3.78 -0.13
CA TYR A 142 6.59 4.38 1.02
C TYR A 142 6.13 3.32 2.04
N LEU A 143 5.45 2.27 1.59
CA LEU A 143 5.01 1.18 2.47
C LEU A 143 6.21 0.47 3.12
N ARG A 144 7.27 0.20 2.36
CA ARG A 144 8.52 -0.35 2.90
C ARG A 144 9.17 0.58 3.92
N GLY A 145 9.19 1.89 3.65
CA GLY A 145 9.69 2.88 4.60
C GLY A 145 8.84 3.00 5.87
N LYS A 146 7.53 2.76 5.78
CA LYS A 146 6.63 2.70 6.95
C LYS A 146 6.89 1.48 7.82
N ALA A 147 7.26 0.34 7.23
CA ALA A 147 7.60 -0.89 7.96
C ALA A 147 8.79 -0.73 8.93
N ASP A 148 9.61 0.31 8.75
CA ASP A 148 10.69 0.66 9.69
C ASP A 148 10.17 1.19 11.04
N ASN A 149 9.02 1.86 11.04
CA ASN A 149 8.44 2.50 12.22
C ASN A 149 7.24 1.73 12.78
N ASP A 150 6.63 0.88 11.97
CA ASP A 150 5.52 0.01 12.36
C ASP A 150 5.90 -1.45 12.12
N PRO A 151 6.32 -2.18 13.17
CA PRO A 151 6.71 -3.58 13.04
C PRO A 151 5.59 -4.50 12.59
N MET A 152 4.34 -4.11 12.81
CA MET A 152 3.13 -4.84 12.46
C MET A 152 2.55 -4.42 11.11
N LEU A 153 3.15 -3.46 10.38
CA LEU A 153 2.72 -3.18 9.01
C LEU A 153 2.84 -4.45 8.15
N TYR A 154 1.75 -4.80 7.49
CA TYR A 154 1.70 -5.84 6.49
C TYR A 154 1.42 -5.21 5.12
N ALA A 155 2.18 -5.59 4.11
CA ALA A 155 1.93 -5.20 2.73
C ALA A 155 2.29 -6.35 1.77
N LYS A 156 1.42 -6.61 0.80
CA LYS A 156 1.60 -7.64 -0.23
C LYS A 156 1.25 -7.05 -1.59
N PHE A 157 1.96 -7.44 -2.64
CA PHE A 157 1.65 -6.99 -4.00
C PHE A 157 1.83 -8.13 -5.00
N ALA A 158 1.18 -8.01 -6.15
CA ALA A 158 1.38 -8.87 -7.29
C ALA A 158 1.47 -8.03 -8.58
N THR A 159 2.28 -8.49 -9.52
CA THR A 159 2.48 -7.89 -10.84
C THR A 159 1.88 -8.77 -11.94
N ASN A 160 1.60 -8.16 -13.09
CA ASN A 160 1.23 -8.90 -14.29
C ASN A 160 2.47 -9.35 -15.08
N SER A 161 2.27 -10.07 -16.19
CA SER A 161 3.34 -10.53 -17.08
C SER A 161 4.22 -9.41 -17.64
N ASP A 162 3.69 -8.19 -17.73
CA ASP A 162 4.39 -7.02 -18.25
C ASP A 162 5.16 -6.22 -17.17
N GLY A 163 5.20 -6.74 -15.94
CA GLY A 163 5.83 -6.10 -14.78
C GLY A 163 5.02 -4.94 -14.17
N ARG A 164 3.77 -4.72 -14.61
CA ARG A 164 2.91 -3.67 -14.04
C ARG A 164 2.22 -4.19 -12.78
N LEU A 165 1.92 -3.28 -11.85
CA LEU A 165 1.16 -3.62 -10.66
C LEU A 165 -0.21 -4.17 -11.06
N LYS A 166 -0.51 -5.39 -10.63
CA LYS A 166 -1.85 -5.95 -10.75
C LYS A 166 -2.67 -5.59 -9.52
N GLN A 167 -2.10 -5.79 -8.35
CA GLN A 167 -2.81 -5.59 -7.09
C GLN A 167 -1.84 -5.37 -5.94
N ILE A 168 -2.27 -4.60 -4.94
CA ILE A 168 -1.53 -4.34 -3.71
C ILE A 168 -2.51 -4.31 -2.53
N PHE A 169 -2.14 -4.95 -1.44
CA PHE A 169 -2.85 -4.95 -0.17
C PHE A 169 -1.94 -4.39 0.92
N TRP A 170 -2.48 -3.61 1.86
CA TRP A 170 -1.76 -3.18 3.05
C TRP A 170 -2.69 -3.02 4.27
N ALA A 171 -2.13 -3.26 5.45
CA ALA A 171 -2.75 -3.03 6.74
C ALA A 171 -1.67 -2.63 7.75
N ASP A 172 -1.86 -1.51 8.46
CA ASP A 172 -0.94 -1.08 9.50
C ASP A 172 -1.18 -1.81 10.84
N GLY A 173 -0.29 -1.61 11.80
CA GLY A 173 -0.36 -2.28 13.09
C GLY A 173 -1.62 -1.97 13.88
N CYS A 174 -2.14 -0.75 13.77
CA CYS A 174 -3.41 -0.36 14.39
C CYS A 174 -4.57 -1.12 13.75
N SER A 175 -4.68 -1.08 12.42
CA SER A 175 -5.71 -1.80 11.66
C SER A 175 -5.76 -3.29 11.98
N ARG A 176 -4.58 -3.93 12.10
CA ARG A 176 -4.49 -5.35 12.45
C ARG A 176 -4.92 -5.62 13.90
N SER A 177 -4.51 -4.76 14.83
CA SER A 177 -4.90 -4.85 16.24
C SER A 177 -6.40 -4.64 16.41
N ASP A 178 -6.96 -3.68 15.69
CA ASP A 178 -8.39 -3.39 15.69
C ASP A 178 -9.20 -4.58 15.16
N PHE A 179 -8.73 -5.28 14.12
CA PHE A 179 -9.40 -6.49 13.64
C PHE A 179 -9.39 -7.63 14.68
N LEU A 180 -8.33 -7.75 15.47
CA LEU A 180 -8.29 -8.74 16.56
C LEU A 180 -9.39 -8.48 17.59
N CYS A 181 -9.70 -7.22 17.88
CA CYS A 181 -10.74 -6.82 18.84
C CYS A 181 -12.15 -6.77 18.23
N PHE A 182 -12.28 -6.24 17.01
CA PHE A 182 -13.54 -5.81 16.40
C PHE A 182 -13.86 -6.50 15.07
N GLY A 183 -13.04 -7.45 14.63
CA GLY A 183 -13.14 -8.13 13.34
C GLY A 183 -14.23 -9.19 13.21
N ASP A 184 -15.17 -9.27 14.15
CA ASP A 184 -16.30 -10.21 14.06
C ASP A 184 -17.21 -9.88 12.86
N VAL A 185 -17.34 -8.59 12.54
CA VAL A 185 -18.14 -8.10 11.42
C VAL A 185 -17.25 -7.29 10.49
N LEU A 186 -17.18 -7.74 9.24
CA LEU A 186 -16.32 -7.16 8.22
C LEU A 186 -17.17 -6.58 7.10
N ALA A 187 -17.18 -5.25 6.98
CA ALA A 187 -17.60 -4.61 5.75
C ALA A 187 -16.47 -4.72 4.71
N PHE A 188 -16.80 -5.27 3.55
CA PHE A 188 -15.91 -5.43 2.41
C PHE A 188 -16.55 -4.73 1.22
N ASP A 189 -16.02 -3.56 0.88
CA ASP A 189 -16.59 -2.68 -0.14
C ASP A 189 -15.51 -2.18 -1.10
N THR A 190 -15.91 -1.96 -2.35
CA THR A 190 -15.05 -1.45 -3.41
C THR A 190 -15.50 -0.06 -3.83
N THR A 191 -14.64 0.93 -3.65
CA THR A 191 -14.90 2.27 -4.14
C THR A 191 -14.66 2.35 -5.65
N TYR A 192 -15.58 3.02 -6.35
CA TYR A 192 -15.48 3.25 -7.78
C TYR A 192 -14.14 3.88 -8.17
N ARG A 193 -13.62 3.46 -9.32
CA ARG A 193 -12.36 3.78 -10.02
C ARG A 193 -12.03 5.27 -10.15
N LYS A 194 -11.91 5.99 -9.02
CA LYS A 194 -11.75 7.45 -8.95
C LYS A 194 -10.29 7.91 -8.97
N ASN A 195 -9.32 7.00 -9.02
CA ASN A 195 -7.91 7.36 -9.15
C ASN A 195 -7.49 7.48 -10.62
N LYS A 196 -6.36 8.16 -10.86
CA LYS A 196 -5.78 8.40 -12.20
C LYS A 196 -5.56 7.12 -13.03
N TYR A 197 -5.45 5.96 -12.37
CA TYR A 197 -5.19 4.66 -13.01
C TYR A 197 -6.47 3.85 -13.24
N ASN A 198 -7.63 4.37 -12.81
CA ASN A 198 -8.91 3.67 -12.82
C ASN A 198 -8.90 2.33 -12.06
N TYR A 199 -8.08 2.20 -11.02
CA TYR A 199 -8.04 0.99 -10.20
C TYR A 199 -9.10 1.07 -9.10
N PRO A 200 -9.93 0.04 -8.89
CA PRO A 200 -10.78 -0.03 -7.70
C PRO A 200 -9.94 -0.01 -6.42
N LEU A 201 -10.39 0.77 -5.44
CA LEU A 201 -9.85 0.73 -4.08
C LEU A 201 -10.84 -0.05 -3.22
N VAL A 202 -10.40 -1.20 -2.74
CA VAL A 202 -11.09 -2.05 -1.79
C VAL A 202 -10.77 -1.59 -0.37
N ILE A 203 -11.80 -1.48 0.47
CA ILE A 203 -11.67 -1.10 1.87
C ILE A 203 -12.27 -2.22 2.73
N PHE A 204 -11.50 -2.64 3.73
CA PHE A 204 -11.94 -3.52 4.80
C PHE A 204 -12.22 -2.69 6.04
N SER A 205 -13.45 -2.69 6.52
CA SER A 205 -13.85 -1.90 7.67
C SER A 205 -14.80 -2.63 8.61
N GLY A 206 -14.97 -2.10 9.81
CA GLY A 206 -15.92 -2.56 10.81
C GLY A 206 -16.29 -1.43 11.75
N CYS A 207 -16.80 -1.79 12.93
CA CYS A 207 -17.18 -0.84 13.97
C CYS A 207 -16.53 -1.22 15.31
N ASN A 208 -16.04 -0.23 16.06
CA ASN A 208 -15.62 -0.44 17.45
C ASN A 208 -16.82 -0.36 18.41
N HIS A 209 -16.57 -0.50 19.72
CA HIS A 209 -17.59 -0.42 20.78
C HIS A 209 -18.26 0.97 20.95
N HIS A 210 -17.81 1.99 20.22
CA HIS A 210 -18.43 3.31 20.17
C HIS A 210 -19.18 3.56 18.86
N SER A 211 -19.44 2.49 18.08
CA SER A 211 -20.08 2.56 16.77
C SER A 211 -19.32 3.47 15.79
N GLN A 212 -18.01 3.61 15.96
CA GLN A 212 -17.14 4.35 15.04
C GLN A 212 -16.59 3.42 13.99
N THR A 213 -16.53 3.88 12.74
CA THR A 213 -15.89 3.13 11.64
C THR A 213 -14.41 2.93 11.92
N VAL A 214 -13.97 1.68 11.83
CA VAL A 214 -12.55 1.31 11.91
C VAL A 214 -12.14 0.66 10.60
N ILE A 215 -10.93 0.99 10.12
CA ILE A 215 -10.37 0.41 8.90
C ILE A 215 -9.40 -0.69 9.28
N PHE A 216 -9.63 -1.89 8.77
CA PHE A 216 -8.79 -3.06 9.00
C PHE A 216 -7.74 -3.26 7.89
N GLY A 217 -7.93 -2.64 6.73
CA GLY A 217 -6.96 -2.70 5.65
C GLY A 217 -7.54 -2.17 4.35
N CYS A 218 -6.67 -2.02 3.35
CA CYS A 218 -7.05 -1.53 2.04
C CYS A 218 -6.34 -2.35 0.95
N ALA A 219 -6.95 -2.41 -0.22
CA ALA A 219 -6.30 -2.94 -1.42
C ALA A 219 -6.59 -2.09 -2.65
N LEU A 220 -5.61 -2.01 -3.54
CA LEU A 220 -5.74 -1.41 -4.87
C LEU A 220 -5.63 -2.55 -5.88
N VAL A 221 -6.62 -2.71 -6.75
CA VAL A 221 -6.70 -3.83 -7.70
C VAL A 221 -6.85 -3.33 -9.13
N SER A 222 -6.39 -4.10 -10.11
CA SER A 222 -6.51 -3.76 -11.54
C SER A 222 -7.88 -4.09 -12.14
N ASP A 223 -8.58 -5.06 -11.56
CA ASP A 223 -9.85 -5.60 -12.05
C ASP A 223 -10.71 -6.14 -10.89
N GLU A 224 -11.98 -6.41 -11.18
CA GLU A 224 -13.00 -6.83 -10.20
C GLU A 224 -13.42 -8.28 -10.48
N THR A 225 -12.43 -9.15 -10.72
CA THR A 225 -12.65 -10.58 -11.00
C THR A 225 -12.67 -11.41 -9.71
N ILE A 226 -13.21 -12.63 -9.80
CA ILE A 226 -13.26 -13.59 -8.68
C ILE A 226 -11.83 -13.88 -8.17
N ASP A 227 -10.88 -14.12 -9.07
CA ASP A 227 -9.50 -14.47 -8.69
C ASP A 227 -8.78 -13.30 -8.02
N THR A 228 -9.03 -12.07 -8.48
CA THR A 228 -8.51 -10.87 -7.83
C THR A 228 -9.07 -10.73 -6.42
N TYR A 229 -10.38 -10.88 -6.23
CA TYR A 229 -10.97 -10.83 -4.88
C TYR A 229 -10.52 -11.99 -3.99
N LYS A 230 -10.34 -13.20 -4.53
CA LYS A 230 -9.73 -14.31 -3.79
C LYS A 230 -8.34 -13.94 -3.29
N TRP A 231 -7.52 -13.32 -4.14
CA TRP A 231 -6.18 -12.87 -3.73
C TRP A 231 -6.26 -11.79 -2.64
N VAL A 232 -7.15 -10.81 -2.77
CA VAL A 232 -7.33 -9.75 -1.77
C VAL A 232 -7.77 -10.34 -0.43
N LEU A 233 -8.78 -11.21 -0.42
CA LEU A 233 -9.29 -11.85 0.79
C LEU A 233 -8.26 -12.77 1.46
N ASN A 234 -7.49 -13.53 0.68
CA ASN A 234 -6.38 -14.33 1.23
C ASN A 234 -5.27 -13.45 1.81
N SER A 235 -4.94 -12.32 1.16
CA SER A 235 -3.95 -11.37 1.67
C SER A 235 -4.42 -10.71 2.97
N PHE A 236 -5.72 -10.39 3.05
CA PHE A 236 -6.35 -9.91 4.28
C PHE A 236 -6.28 -10.96 5.39
N LEU A 237 -6.68 -12.20 5.11
CA LEU A 237 -6.68 -13.29 6.09
C LEU A 237 -5.27 -13.56 6.65
N GLU A 238 -4.26 -13.59 5.77
CA GLU A 238 -2.86 -13.74 6.15
C GLU A 238 -2.39 -12.58 7.05
N ALA A 239 -2.73 -11.33 6.69
CA ALA A 239 -2.42 -10.15 7.51
C ALA A 239 -3.07 -10.20 8.90
N MET A 240 -4.27 -10.78 8.99
CA MET A 240 -5.06 -10.91 10.22
C MET A 240 -4.73 -12.17 11.03
N GLY A 241 -3.63 -12.86 10.73
CA GLY A 241 -3.21 -14.04 11.49
C GLY A 241 -4.18 -15.21 11.34
N ASN A 242 -4.82 -15.33 10.16
CA ASN A 242 -5.80 -16.35 9.83
C ASN A 242 -7.07 -16.34 10.71
N LYS A 243 -7.38 -15.21 11.34
CA LYS A 243 -8.67 -15.02 12.02
C LYS A 243 -9.75 -14.73 10.97
N HIS A 244 -10.77 -15.58 10.92
CA HIS A 244 -11.94 -15.38 10.07
C HIS A 244 -12.95 -14.43 10.72
N PRO A 245 -13.60 -13.53 9.94
CA PRO A 245 -14.77 -12.81 10.42
C PRO A 245 -15.97 -13.75 10.58
N LYS A 246 -16.88 -13.46 11.51
CA LYS A 246 -18.13 -14.21 11.66
C LYS A 246 -19.14 -13.83 10.59
N THR A 247 -19.12 -12.55 10.21
CA THR A 247 -20.02 -11.98 9.20
C THR A 247 -19.24 -11.08 8.25
N VAL A 248 -19.54 -11.18 6.95
CA VAL A 248 -19.08 -10.23 5.93
C VAL A 248 -20.28 -9.51 5.32
N VAL A 249 -20.17 -8.18 5.21
CA VAL A 249 -21.16 -7.30 4.61
C VAL A 249 -20.62 -6.72 3.30
N THR A 250 -21.35 -6.88 2.19
CA THR A 250 -20.95 -6.37 0.86
C THR A 250 -22.10 -5.68 0.13
N ASP A 251 -21.82 -4.99 -0.97
CA ASP A 251 -22.83 -4.42 -1.88
C ASP A 251 -23.61 -5.46 -2.71
N GLY A 252 -23.17 -6.73 -2.73
CA GLY A 252 -23.81 -7.82 -3.47
C GLY A 252 -23.18 -8.13 -4.82
N ASN A 253 -21.96 -7.62 -5.10
CA ASN A 253 -21.19 -8.00 -6.27
C ASN A 253 -21.00 -9.53 -6.36
N GLY A 254 -21.34 -10.11 -7.52
CA GLY A 254 -21.27 -11.55 -7.75
C GLY A 254 -19.86 -12.13 -7.60
N ALA A 255 -18.83 -11.40 -8.04
CA ALA A 255 -17.45 -11.84 -7.92
C ALA A 255 -16.95 -11.82 -6.47
N MET A 256 -17.34 -10.79 -5.68
CA MET A 256 -17.06 -10.73 -4.25
C MET A 256 -17.75 -11.87 -3.51
N ARG A 257 -19.02 -12.16 -3.83
CA ARG A 257 -19.77 -13.26 -3.23
C ARG A 257 -19.09 -14.61 -3.47
N GLU A 258 -18.70 -14.90 -4.70
CA GLU A 258 -17.99 -16.16 -5.01
C GLU A 258 -16.62 -16.22 -4.32
N ALA A 259 -15.88 -15.11 -4.27
CA ALA A 259 -14.61 -15.07 -3.56
C ALA A 259 -14.76 -15.32 -2.05
N ILE A 260 -15.75 -14.68 -1.39
CA ILE A 260 -16.06 -14.89 0.02
C ILE A 260 -16.39 -16.35 0.28
N LYS A 261 -17.26 -16.96 -0.53
CA LYS A 261 -17.65 -18.37 -0.36
C LYS A 261 -16.45 -19.33 -0.41
N HIS A 262 -15.42 -19.00 -1.18
CA HIS A 262 -14.20 -19.83 -1.27
C HIS A 262 -13.21 -19.58 -0.14
N VAL A 263 -13.00 -18.32 0.27
CA VAL A 263 -11.98 -17.96 1.26
C VAL A 263 -12.52 -18.06 2.69
N PHE A 264 -13.81 -17.78 2.88
CA PHE A 264 -14.52 -17.75 4.16
C PHE A 264 -15.78 -18.64 4.10
N PRO A 265 -15.63 -19.97 3.99
CA PRO A 265 -16.76 -20.87 3.76
C PRO A 265 -17.78 -20.88 4.91
N ASP A 266 -17.34 -20.66 6.14
CA ASP A 266 -18.18 -20.70 7.36
C ASP A 266 -18.69 -19.30 7.77
N THR A 267 -18.34 -18.25 7.03
CA THR A 267 -18.72 -16.87 7.36
C THR A 267 -20.09 -16.54 6.80
N CYS A 268 -20.94 -15.92 7.63
CA CYS A 268 -22.23 -15.42 7.18
C CYS A 268 -22.05 -14.27 6.18
N HIS A 269 -22.71 -14.34 5.03
CA HIS A 269 -22.70 -13.26 4.05
C HIS A 269 -24.00 -12.46 4.10
N ARG A 270 -23.88 -11.15 4.30
CA ARG A 270 -25.01 -10.21 4.35
C ARG A 270 -24.84 -9.10 3.31
N LEU A 271 -25.94 -8.71 2.67
CA LEU A 271 -25.98 -7.54 1.80
C LEU A 271 -26.07 -6.26 2.63
N CYS A 272 -25.32 -5.24 2.21
CA CYS A 272 -25.31 -3.94 2.83
C CYS A 272 -26.68 -3.25 2.69
N ALA A 273 -27.30 -2.94 3.83
CA ALA A 273 -28.61 -2.30 3.86
C ALA A 273 -28.64 -0.93 3.18
N TRP A 274 -27.54 -0.16 3.23
CA TRP A 274 -27.43 1.12 2.51
C TRP A 274 -27.51 0.92 1.00
N HIS A 275 -26.75 -0.03 0.46
CA HIS A 275 -26.78 -0.37 -0.97
C HIS A 275 -28.15 -0.90 -1.39
N LEU A 276 -28.78 -1.74 -0.58
CA LEU A 276 -30.15 -2.21 -0.82
C LEU A 276 -31.16 -1.06 -0.88
N HIS A 277 -31.09 -0.14 0.08
CA HIS A 277 -31.99 1.01 0.12
C HIS A 277 -31.78 1.96 -1.07
N LYS A 278 -30.52 2.18 -1.47
CA LYS A 278 -30.18 2.94 -2.67
C LYS A 278 -30.74 2.28 -3.92
N ASN A 279 -30.57 0.96 -4.08
CA ASN A 279 -31.10 0.20 -5.21
C ASN A 279 -32.64 0.25 -5.23
N ALA A 280 -33.29 0.18 -4.08
CA ALA A 280 -34.75 0.34 -3.96
C ALA A 280 -35.20 1.72 -4.46
N CYS A 281 -34.46 2.77 -4.12
CA CYS A 281 -34.76 4.14 -4.55
C CYS A 281 -34.68 4.26 -6.07
N GLU A 282 -33.65 3.68 -6.69
CA GLU A 282 -33.47 3.72 -8.15
C GLU A 282 -34.54 2.92 -8.92
N ASN A 283 -35.00 1.78 -8.37
CA ASN A 283 -35.91 0.87 -9.06
C ASN A 283 -37.41 1.18 -8.83
N VAL A 284 -37.78 1.67 -7.64
CA VAL A 284 -39.19 1.87 -7.26
C VAL A 284 -39.56 3.37 -7.19
N LYS A 285 -38.60 4.24 -6.84
CA LYS A 285 -38.77 5.71 -6.80
C LYS A 285 -39.98 6.22 -5.98
N SER A 286 -40.40 5.46 -4.95
CA SER A 286 -41.51 5.81 -4.06
C SER A 286 -41.03 5.96 -2.62
N SER A 287 -41.21 7.14 -2.02
CA SER A 287 -40.83 7.40 -0.63
C SER A 287 -41.60 6.54 0.37
N ALA A 288 -42.90 6.32 0.13
CA ALA A 288 -43.74 5.48 0.96
C ALA A 288 -43.26 4.02 0.94
N PHE A 289 -42.91 3.49 -0.24
CA PHE A 289 -42.31 2.16 -0.35
C PHE A 289 -40.96 2.09 0.37
N LEU A 290 -40.11 3.10 0.24
CA LEU A 290 -38.80 3.12 0.88
C LEU A 290 -38.89 3.08 2.41
N MET A 291 -39.90 3.70 3.01
CA MET A 291 -40.16 3.61 4.45
C MET A 291 -40.56 2.19 4.86
N ASP A 292 -41.51 1.57 4.16
CA ASP A 292 -41.94 0.20 4.43
C ASP A 292 -40.81 -0.82 4.16
N PHE A 293 -40.01 -0.61 3.11
CA PHE A 293 -38.86 -1.45 2.79
C PHE A 293 -37.75 -1.32 3.84
N LYS A 294 -37.51 -0.13 4.40
CA LYS A 294 -36.61 0.03 5.56
C LYS A 294 -37.12 -0.77 6.76
N LYS A 295 -38.44 -0.80 6.98
CA LYS A 295 -39.06 -1.64 8.01
C LYS A 295 -38.83 -3.13 7.73
N ALA A 296 -38.95 -3.58 6.48
CA ALA A 296 -38.63 -4.97 6.10
C ALA A 296 -37.17 -5.35 6.37
N ILE A 297 -36.21 -4.43 6.17
CA ILE A 297 -34.78 -4.70 6.39
C ILE A 297 -34.46 -4.87 7.89
N TYR A 298 -34.94 -3.95 8.73
CA TYR A 298 -34.43 -3.78 10.09
C TYR A 298 -35.36 -4.25 11.22
N SER A 299 -36.65 -4.50 10.94
CA SER A 299 -37.57 -4.90 12.00
C SER A 299 -37.22 -6.29 12.52
N ASP A 300 -37.40 -6.46 13.83
CA ASP A 300 -37.25 -7.74 14.49
C ASP A 300 -38.50 -8.60 14.29
N PHE A 301 -38.71 -9.05 13.05
CA PHE A 301 -39.78 -9.97 12.69
C PHE A 301 -39.33 -11.42 12.86
N THR A 302 -40.26 -12.32 13.22
CA THR A 302 -40.09 -13.74 12.92
C THR A 302 -40.06 -13.93 11.40
N ARG A 303 -39.67 -15.12 10.94
CA ARG A 303 -39.71 -15.42 9.51
C ARG A 303 -41.14 -15.31 8.99
N GLU A 304 -42.10 -15.82 9.73
CA GLU A 304 -43.54 -15.78 9.40
C GLU A 304 -44.04 -14.33 9.35
N GLU A 305 -43.74 -13.51 10.36
CA GLU A 305 -44.11 -12.09 10.39
C GLU A 305 -43.49 -11.31 9.22
N PHE A 306 -42.26 -11.66 8.81
CA PHE A 306 -41.62 -11.06 7.65
C PHE A 306 -42.34 -11.42 6.36
N GLU A 307 -42.72 -12.69 6.17
CA GLU A 307 -43.43 -13.14 4.96
C GLU A 307 -44.77 -12.41 4.81
N ASP A 308 -45.54 -12.34 5.90
CA ASP A 308 -46.82 -11.61 5.91
C ASP A 308 -46.62 -10.11 5.66
N PHE A 309 -45.62 -9.50 6.31
CA PHE A 309 -45.31 -8.08 6.11
C PHE A 309 -44.88 -7.79 4.67
N TRP A 310 -44.03 -8.62 4.10
CA TRP A 310 -43.53 -8.45 2.74
C TRP A 310 -44.66 -8.53 1.71
N MET A 311 -45.51 -9.55 1.80
CA MET A 311 -46.65 -9.72 0.89
C MET A 311 -47.60 -8.51 0.94
N ASN A 312 -48.00 -8.09 2.14
CA ASN A 312 -48.84 -6.92 2.34
C ASN A 312 -48.20 -5.63 1.81
N MET A 313 -46.89 -5.45 2.01
CA MET A 313 -46.15 -4.30 1.48
C MET A 313 -46.16 -4.29 -0.05
N VAL A 314 -45.89 -5.43 -0.69
CA VAL A 314 -45.84 -5.52 -2.16
C VAL A 314 -47.21 -5.23 -2.77
N GLU A 315 -48.30 -5.74 -2.19
CA GLU A 315 -49.67 -5.46 -2.61
C GLU A 315 -50.05 -3.99 -2.41
N LYS A 316 -49.81 -3.44 -1.21
CA LYS A 316 -50.10 -2.03 -0.86
C LYS A 316 -49.49 -1.04 -1.86
N HIS A 317 -48.30 -1.34 -2.36
CA HIS A 317 -47.59 -0.47 -3.31
C HIS A 317 -47.82 -0.85 -4.78
N GLY A 318 -48.67 -1.84 -5.08
CA GLY A 318 -48.96 -2.27 -6.45
C GLY A 318 -47.75 -2.87 -7.18
N LEU A 319 -46.84 -3.50 -6.45
CA LEU A 319 -45.56 -4.00 -6.97
C LEU A 319 -45.56 -5.50 -7.27
N VAL A 320 -46.74 -6.13 -7.26
CA VAL A 320 -46.91 -7.54 -7.63
C VAL A 320 -46.39 -7.74 -9.06
N GLY A 321 -45.47 -8.70 -9.25
CA GLY A 321 -44.82 -8.97 -10.53
C GLY A 321 -43.67 -8.01 -10.91
N ASN A 322 -43.30 -7.05 -10.05
CA ASN A 322 -42.13 -6.22 -10.28
C ASN A 322 -40.84 -7.06 -10.21
N LYS A 323 -40.10 -7.14 -11.33
CA LYS A 323 -38.91 -7.98 -11.46
C LYS A 323 -37.85 -7.73 -10.39
N TRP A 324 -37.61 -6.46 -10.02
CA TRP A 324 -36.61 -6.12 -9.01
C TRP A 324 -37.07 -6.53 -7.61
N VAL A 325 -38.34 -6.30 -7.28
CA VAL A 325 -38.94 -6.70 -6.00
C VAL A 325 -38.90 -8.22 -5.84
N SER A 326 -39.30 -8.98 -6.88
CA SER A 326 -39.23 -10.45 -6.87
C SER A 326 -37.81 -10.96 -6.64
N LYS A 327 -36.82 -10.43 -7.37
CA LYS A 327 -35.41 -10.80 -7.17
C LYS A 327 -34.88 -10.43 -5.77
N THR A 328 -35.34 -9.31 -5.22
CA THR A 328 -34.97 -8.87 -3.87
C THR A 328 -35.52 -9.83 -2.82
N TYR A 329 -36.77 -10.27 -3.00
CA TYR A 329 -37.42 -11.28 -2.14
C TYR A 329 -36.73 -12.65 -2.20
N GLU A 330 -36.33 -13.12 -3.39
CA GLU A 330 -35.59 -14.37 -3.55
C GLU A 330 -34.30 -14.39 -2.71
N ASN A 331 -33.67 -13.23 -2.52
CA ASN A 331 -32.45 -13.07 -1.74
C ASN A 331 -32.68 -12.62 -0.28
N ARG A 332 -33.91 -12.68 0.24
CA ARG A 332 -34.27 -12.18 1.59
C ARG A 332 -33.42 -12.73 2.73
N SER A 333 -33.00 -14.00 2.64
CA SER A 333 -32.12 -14.64 3.60
C SER A 333 -30.73 -14.00 3.69
N SER A 334 -30.35 -13.18 2.71
CA SER A 334 -29.07 -12.47 2.66
C SER A 334 -29.18 -11.02 3.14
N TRP A 335 -30.34 -10.51 3.54
CA TRP A 335 -30.47 -9.10 3.94
C TRP A 335 -31.48 -8.76 5.03
N ALA A 336 -32.57 -9.52 5.15
CA ALA A 336 -33.62 -9.24 6.13
C ALA A 336 -33.21 -9.70 7.52
N THR A 337 -33.36 -8.83 8.53
CA THR A 337 -32.97 -9.13 9.93
C THR A 337 -33.72 -10.34 10.48
N ALA A 338 -34.95 -10.60 10.03
CA ALA A 338 -35.74 -11.79 10.38
C ALA A 338 -35.03 -13.13 10.09
N TYR A 339 -34.12 -13.16 9.11
CA TYR A 339 -33.38 -14.36 8.72
C TYR A 339 -32.04 -14.52 9.44
N PHE A 340 -31.73 -13.59 10.33
CA PHE A 340 -30.42 -13.37 10.91
C PHE A 340 -30.41 -13.39 12.45
N ARG A 341 -31.54 -13.72 13.09
CA ARG A 341 -31.72 -13.64 14.56
C ARG A 341 -30.65 -14.37 15.39
N ASP A 342 -30.06 -15.44 14.87
CA ASP A 342 -29.03 -16.22 15.58
C ASP A 342 -27.58 -15.81 15.21
N ILE A 343 -27.41 -14.73 14.46
CA ILE A 343 -26.10 -14.30 13.93
C ILE A 343 -25.76 -12.90 14.47
N PHE A 344 -24.52 -12.71 14.89
CA PHE A 344 -24.04 -11.42 15.39
C PHE A 344 -23.64 -10.48 14.25
N PHE A 345 -24.14 -9.23 14.29
CA PHE A 345 -23.90 -8.20 13.27
C PHE A 345 -23.25 -6.91 13.79
N GLY A 346 -22.78 -6.90 15.03
CA GLY A 346 -22.27 -5.68 15.66
C GLY A 346 -23.43 -4.80 16.14
N VAL A 347 -23.17 -4.00 17.16
CA VAL A 347 -24.16 -3.10 17.81
C VAL A 347 -24.06 -1.70 17.22
#